data_AF-A0A542FSE0-F1
#
_entry.id   AF-A0A542FSE0-F1
#
_cell.length_a   1.000
_cell.length_b   1.000
_cell.length_c   1.000
_cell.angle_alpha   90.00
_cell.angle_beta   90.00
_cell.angle_gamma   90.00
#
_symmetry.space_group_name_H-M   'P 1'
#
loop_
_entity.id
_entity.type
_entity.pdbx_description
1 polymer ?
#
loop_
_entity_poly.entity_id
_entity_poly.type
_entity_poly.pdbx_seq_one_letter_code
_entity_poly.pdbx_strand_id
1 'polypeptide(L)'
;MRLLAAAGAVTALALSGLAFAAPAQAAAADVDDATLTWGLNGYAQQGIFGPWTFKDLTGDVTYLAGATQTEYVTPVFPATSFPANARSGANPNAVKFSAGTGTVDPETGAAELSWDGSYTVNAYPAIYNAPNEIYSDPQLVVAADGSGELTFDFTIGAGTDMSGNPFEAAAFGRVTLATFSAGSISGLDEDGFRLSPDFEGVVLDAAVVQNQTLTCTAPSLAGAWPAEFVETLVGNSAGASVASHFYSTGCGGNQDLKPALPMDIAFTVAETEEPASDAGDITVEVPEAPEEPSGSFGWAWATESAVDLGTATADGANFVATGALNDVVVTDTRAGGTTPYGWSISGQVTDFASATGSFSAGFLGWTPSVVSGTATAGSAVTSTQVGGTGLGSASVLASSTAATSATVGAALSLVIPGATAAGDYTTTLTLTAVQ
;
A
#
# COMPACT_ATOMS: atom_id res chain seq x y z
N MET A 1 58.71 -23.08 45.73
CA MET A 1 58.05 -22.87 44.43
C MET A 1 56.60 -22.54 44.73
N ARG A 2 56.24 -21.25 44.61
CA ARG A 2 54.93 -20.67 44.97
C ARG A 2 54.00 -20.77 43.77
N LEU A 3 52.73 -21.09 43.98
CA LEU A 3 51.65 -20.64 43.10
C LEU A 3 50.40 -20.39 43.95
N LEU A 4 50.02 -19.12 44.00
CA LEU A 4 48.85 -18.56 44.65
C LEU A 4 47.60 -18.85 43.80
N ALA A 5 46.50 -19.20 44.48
CA ALA A 5 45.15 -19.10 43.94
C ALA A 5 44.70 -17.62 43.96
N ALA A 6 44.16 -17.14 42.85
CA ALA A 6 43.49 -15.85 42.76
C ALA A 6 42.09 -16.05 42.17
N ALA A 7 41.08 -15.76 42.99
CA ALA A 7 39.68 -15.70 42.60
C ALA A 7 39.42 -14.35 41.90
N GLY A 8 38.92 -14.39 40.67
CA GLY A 8 38.44 -13.23 39.93
C GLY A 8 36.92 -13.20 39.95
N ALA A 9 36.33 -12.22 40.62
CA ALA A 9 34.91 -11.91 40.53
C ALA A 9 34.66 -11.09 39.26
N VAL A 10 33.78 -11.57 38.38
CA VAL A 10 33.32 -10.84 37.19
C VAL A 10 32.03 -10.12 37.55
N THR A 11 32.09 -8.79 37.63
CA THR A 11 30.94 -7.91 37.79
C THR A 11 30.22 -7.78 36.45
N ALA A 12 28.98 -8.25 36.36
CA ALA A 12 28.13 -8.06 35.19
C ALA A 12 27.59 -6.62 35.16
N LEU A 13 27.98 -5.83 34.15
CA LEU A 13 27.33 -4.57 33.81
C LEU A 13 26.05 -4.87 33.02
N ALA A 14 24.89 -4.51 33.56
CA ALA A 14 23.64 -4.50 32.82
C ALA A 14 23.60 -3.27 31.90
N LEU A 15 23.77 -3.49 30.58
CA LEU A 15 23.40 -2.49 29.58
C LEU A 15 21.89 -2.61 29.33
N SER A 16 21.16 -1.57 29.72
CA SER A 16 19.78 -1.31 29.30
C SER A 16 19.76 -1.03 27.80
N GLY A 17 19.43 -2.05 27.01
CA GLY A 17 19.15 -1.90 25.59
C GLY A 17 17.84 -1.15 25.37
N LEU A 18 17.91 0.02 24.76
CA LEU A 18 16.77 0.64 24.08
C LEU A 18 16.42 -0.28 22.90
N ALA A 19 15.32 -1.03 23.03
CA ALA A 19 14.74 -1.76 21.92
C ALA A 19 14.11 -0.73 20.97
N PHE A 20 14.78 -0.47 19.85
CA PHE A 20 14.11 0.13 18.70
C PHE A 20 13.11 -0.90 18.20
N ALA A 21 11.81 -0.59 18.28
CA ALA A 21 10.80 -1.36 17.57
C ALA A 21 11.16 -1.30 16.08
N ALA A 22 11.38 -2.47 15.48
CA ALA A 22 11.47 -2.57 14.04
C ALA A 22 10.16 -2.05 13.43
N PRO A 23 10.19 -1.37 12.27
CA PRO A 23 8.95 -1.05 11.56
C PRO A 23 8.19 -2.37 11.32
N ALA A 24 6.88 -2.34 11.55
CA ALA A 24 6.02 -3.48 11.25
C ALA A 24 6.17 -3.80 9.76
N GLN A 25 6.72 -4.96 9.47
CA GLN A 25 6.86 -5.49 8.12
C GLN A 25 5.45 -5.84 7.65
N ALA A 26 4.98 -5.24 6.55
CA ALA A 26 3.70 -5.62 5.96
C ALA A 26 3.70 -7.13 5.69
N ALA A 27 2.64 -7.82 6.10
CA ALA A 27 2.53 -9.26 5.93
C ALA A 27 2.17 -9.57 4.47
N ALA A 28 2.73 -10.66 3.93
CA ALA A 28 2.31 -11.18 2.63
C ALA A 28 0.79 -11.38 2.61
N ALA A 29 0.16 -10.95 1.52
CA ALA A 29 -1.28 -10.99 1.34
C ALA A 29 -1.66 -12.04 0.30
N ASP A 30 -2.79 -12.70 0.52
CA ASP A 30 -3.31 -13.72 -0.41
C ASP A 30 -3.81 -13.06 -1.71
N VAL A 31 -3.55 -13.72 -2.83
CA VAL A 31 -4.03 -13.35 -4.16
C VAL A 31 -4.62 -14.60 -4.84
N ASP A 32 -5.72 -14.43 -5.58
CA ASP A 32 -6.40 -15.50 -6.32
C ASP A 32 -6.64 -15.18 -7.80
N ASP A 33 -6.21 -13.99 -8.26
CA ASP A 33 -6.36 -13.51 -9.62
C ASP A 33 -5.03 -13.14 -10.29
N ALA A 34 -3.90 -13.57 -9.71
CA ALA A 34 -2.58 -13.23 -10.20
C ALA A 34 -2.39 -13.69 -11.65
N THR A 35 -1.59 -12.95 -12.41
CA THR A 35 -1.30 -13.24 -13.81
C THR A 35 0.20 -13.25 -14.06
N LEU A 36 0.64 -14.18 -14.91
CA LEU A 36 2.01 -14.25 -15.42
C LEU A 36 1.94 -14.08 -16.94
N THR A 37 2.51 -12.99 -17.44
CA THR A 37 2.58 -12.71 -18.87
C THR A 37 4.01 -12.65 -19.37
N TRP A 38 4.33 -13.45 -20.38
CA TRP A 38 5.69 -13.46 -20.96
C TRP A 38 5.74 -13.97 -22.40
N GLY A 39 6.78 -13.56 -23.12
CA GLY A 39 7.02 -13.89 -24.53
C GLY A 39 8.11 -14.93 -24.80
N LEU A 40 8.49 -15.73 -23.80
CA LEU A 40 9.61 -16.70 -23.83
C LEU A 40 10.98 -16.04 -24.04
N ASN A 41 11.42 -15.85 -25.29
CA ASN A 41 12.62 -15.08 -25.64
C ASN A 41 12.44 -14.40 -27.01
N GLY A 42 13.32 -13.45 -27.33
CA GLY A 42 13.33 -12.82 -28.65
C GLY A 42 13.53 -13.81 -29.80
N TYR A 43 14.22 -14.93 -29.56
CA TYR A 43 14.45 -15.94 -30.59
C TYR A 43 13.16 -16.63 -30.99
N ALA A 44 12.23 -16.85 -30.06
CA ALA A 44 10.88 -17.30 -30.36
C ALA A 44 10.07 -16.27 -31.18
N GLN A 45 10.39 -14.99 -31.05
CA GLN A 45 9.72 -13.92 -31.80
C GLN A 45 10.22 -13.78 -33.24
N GLN A 46 11.40 -14.31 -33.55
CA GLN A 46 12.03 -14.18 -34.87
C GLN A 46 12.27 -15.52 -35.57
N GLY A 47 12.85 -16.47 -34.85
CA GLY A 47 13.30 -17.78 -35.31
C GLY A 47 14.25 -17.73 -36.52
N ILE A 48 14.72 -18.89 -36.94
CA ILE A 48 15.40 -19.02 -38.24
C ILE A 48 14.40 -19.26 -39.38
N PHE A 49 13.23 -19.84 -39.07
CA PHE A 49 12.14 -20.12 -40.00
C PHE A 49 10.94 -19.17 -39.86
N GLY A 50 11.12 -18.07 -39.12
CA GLY A 50 10.07 -17.17 -38.70
C GLY A 50 9.69 -17.35 -37.22
N PRO A 51 8.78 -16.50 -36.71
CA PRO A 51 8.34 -16.57 -35.33
C PRO A 51 7.80 -17.96 -34.99
N TRP A 52 8.09 -18.43 -33.79
CA TRP A 52 7.63 -19.70 -33.30
C TRP A 52 6.11 -19.68 -33.12
N THR A 53 5.50 -20.86 -33.25
CA THR A 53 4.05 -20.98 -33.09
C THR A 53 3.72 -21.27 -31.63
N PHE A 54 2.96 -20.39 -30.99
CA PHE A 54 2.32 -20.63 -29.69
C PHE A 54 0.93 -21.22 -29.95
N LYS A 55 0.62 -22.38 -29.35
CA LYS A 55 -0.58 -23.16 -29.63
C LYS A 55 -0.95 -24.08 -28.48
N ASP A 56 -2.02 -24.85 -28.69
CA ASP A 56 -2.47 -25.93 -27.79
C ASP A 56 -2.61 -25.44 -26.34
N LEU A 57 -3.17 -24.24 -26.18
CA LEU A 57 -3.39 -23.61 -24.87
C LEU A 57 -4.47 -24.39 -24.11
N THR A 58 -4.22 -24.66 -22.83
CA THR A 58 -5.17 -25.34 -21.92
C THR A 58 -5.19 -24.64 -20.57
N GLY A 59 -6.28 -24.81 -19.81
CA GLY A 59 -6.47 -24.09 -18.54
C GLY A 59 -6.73 -22.60 -18.77
N ASP A 60 -6.32 -21.79 -17.80
CA ASP A 60 -6.54 -20.33 -17.79
C ASP A 60 -5.41 -19.57 -18.52
N VAL A 61 -5.04 -20.07 -19.70
CA VAL A 61 -3.96 -19.54 -20.53
C VAL A 61 -4.51 -18.91 -21.80
N THR A 62 -4.13 -17.67 -22.05
CA THR A 62 -4.52 -16.91 -23.24
C THR A 62 -3.31 -16.53 -24.08
N TYR A 63 -3.51 -16.49 -25.40
CA TYR A 63 -2.49 -16.06 -26.35
C TYR A 63 -2.66 -14.58 -26.68
N LEU A 64 -1.61 -13.80 -26.48
CA LEU A 64 -1.54 -12.40 -26.82
C LEU A 64 -0.79 -12.24 -28.15
N ALA A 65 -1.53 -12.03 -29.22
CA ALA A 65 -0.97 -11.87 -30.56
C ALA A 65 -0.20 -10.54 -30.67
N GLY A 66 1.13 -10.62 -30.89
CA GLY A 66 2.01 -9.45 -30.90
C GLY A 66 1.66 -8.38 -31.93
N ALA A 67 0.95 -8.76 -32.99
CA ALA A 67 0.47 -7.82 -34.02
C ALA A 67 -0.67 -6.89 -33.56
N THR A 68 -1.37 -7.23 -32.47
CA THR A 68 -2.60 -6.53 -32.04
C THR A 68 -2.68 -6.24 -30.55
N GLN A 69 -1.99 -7.01 -29.71
CA GLN A 69 -2.02 -6.83 -28.26
C GLN A 69 -1.22 -5.58 -27.84
N THR A 70 -1.64 -4.95 -26.75
CA THR A 70 -0.98 -3.75 -26.17
C THR A 70 -0.62 -3.94 -24.69
N GLU A 71 -0.84 -5.13 -24.16
CA GLU A 71 -0.68 -5.47 -22.75
C GLU A 71 0.79 -5.74 -22.42
N TYR A 72 1.43 -6.65 -23.16
CA TYR A 72 2.81 -7.03 -22.91
C TYR A 72 3.75 -6.28 -23.84
N VAL A 73 4.38 -5.23 -23.32
CA VAL A 73 5.29 -4.35 -24.08
C VAL A 73 6.70 -4.46 -23.51
N THR A 74 7.65 -4.80 -24.36
CA THR A 74 9.07 -4.94 -24.00
C THR A 74 9.94 -3.99 -24.83
N PRO A 75 10.93 -3.30 -24.23
CA PRO A 75 11.95 -2.59 -24.99
C PRO A 75 12.65 -3.52 -25.99
N VAL A 76 13.02 -3.03 -27.17
CA VAL A 76 13.78 -3.83 -28.16
C VAL A 76 15.25 -3.98 -27.75
N PHE A 77 15.96 -4.90 -28.41
CA PHE A 77 17.40 -5.03 -28.34
C PHE A 77 18.10 -3.67 -28.57
N PRO A 78 19.08 -3.28 -27.72
CA PRO A 78 19.78 -4.12 -26.73
C PRO A 78 19.22 -4.11 -25.31
N ALA A 79 18.09 -3.45 -25.04
CA ALA A 79 17.54 -3.39 -23.69
C ALA A 79 16.92 -4.72 -23.23
N THR A 80 16.36 -5.49 -24.17
CA THR A 80 15.97 -6.90 -23.95
C THR A 80 16.39 -7.74 -25.16
N SER A 81 16.07 -9.02 -25.19
CA SER A 81 16.25 -9.86 -26.37
C SER A 81 15.22 -9.59 -27.48
N PHE A 82 14.22 -8.72 -27.29
CA PHE A 82 13.16 -8.51 -28.29
C PHE A 82 13.73 -7.91 -29.60
N PRO A 83 13.45 -8.50 -30.79
CA PRO A 83 14.13 -8.11 -32.01
C PRO A 83 13.87 -6.65 -32.44
N ALA A 84 14.93 -5.87 -32.69
CA ALA A 84 14.80 -4.47 -33.14
C ALA A 84 14.16 -4.32 -34.54
N ASN A 85 14.21 -5.39 -35.33
CA ASN A 85 13.57 -5.53 -36.64
C ASN A 85 12.18 -6.18 -36.56
N ALA A 86 11.62 -6.36 -35.35
CA ALA A 86 10.21 -6.70 -35.21
C ALA A 86 9.37 -5.71 -36.06
N ARG A 87 8.31 -6.22 -36.70
CA ARG A 87 7.45 -5.42 -37.58
C ARG A 87 7.11 -4.11 -36.88
N SER A 88 7.37 -2.97 -37.53
CA SER A 88 7.18 -1.65 -36.92
C SER A 88 5.80 -1.54 -36.25
N GLY A 89 5.80 -1.30 -34.92
CA GLY A 89 4.60 -1.21 -34.09
C GLY A 89 4.05 -2.54 -33.53
N ALA A 90 4.70 -3.67 -33.77
CA ALA A 90 4.33 -4.96 -33.18
C ALA A 90 5.03 -5.18 -31.83
N ASN A 91 4.28 -5.71 -30.88
CA ASN A 91 4.76 -6.16 -29.58
C ASN A 91 5.14 -7.67 -29.65
N PRO A 92 5.76 -8.25 -28.61
CA PRO A 92 6.01 -9.68 -28.57
C PRO A 92 4.70 -10.47 -28.62
N ASN A 93 4.76 -11.65 -29.24
CA ASN A 93 3.79 -12.70 -28.96
C ASN A 93 4.02 -13.18 -27.54
N ALA A 94 2.96 -13.25 -26.75
CA ALA A 94 3.05 -13.66 -25.36
C ALA A 94 1.94 -14.65 -25.02
N VAL A 95 2.16 -15.36 -23.93
CA VAL A 95 1.13 -16.11 -23.23
C VAL A 95 0.88 -15.44 -21.89
N LYS A 96 -0.39 -15.40 -21.50
CA LYS A 96 -0.83 -14.93 -20.19
C LYS A 96 -1.50 -16.08 -19.47
N PHE A 97 -0.89 -16.52 -18.39
CA PHE A 97 -1.54 -17.34 -17.37
C PHE A 97 -2.35 -16.41 -16.47
N SER A 98 -3.58 -16.80 -16.17
CA SER A 98 -4.50 -16.07 -15.29
C SER A 98 -5.02 -17.00 -14.19
N ALA A 99 -5.78 -16.45 -13.24
CA ALA A 99 -6.27 -17.19 -12.07
C ALA A 99 -5.13 -17.81 -11.23
N GLY A 100 -4.00 -17.11 -11.16
CA GLY A 100 -2.88 -17.51 -10.30
C GLY A 100 -3.20 -17.27 -8.84
N THR A 101 -2.78 -18.20 -8.01
CA THR A 101 -3.04 -18.18 -6.57
C THR A 101 -1.74 -18.21 -5.79
N GLY A 102 -1.75 -17.61 -4.61
CA GLY A 102 -0.63 -17.63 -3.68
C GLY A 102 -0.57 -16.38 -2.84
N THR A 103 0.63 -15.93 -2.49
CA THR A 103 0.85 -14.76 -1.64
C THR A 103 1.79 -13.76 -2.29
N VAL A 104 1.50 -12.47 -2.11
CA VAL A 104 2.38 -11.36 -2.51
C VAL A 104 2.49 -10.35 -1.37
N ASP A 105 3.69 -9.87 -1.12
CA ASP A 105 3.93 -8.63 -0.37
C ASP A 105 3.96 -7.45 -1.37
N PRO A 106 2.91 -6.62 -1.44
CA PRO A 106 2.83 -5.53 -2.42
C PRO A 106 3.86 -4.41 -2.15
N GLU A 107 4.45 -4.32 -0.95
CA GLU A 107 5.47 -3.32 -0.65
C GLU A 107 6.85 -3.71 -1.20
N THR A 108 7.15 -5.02 -1.21
CA THR A 108 8.48 -5.52 -1.59
C THR A 108 8.49 -6.31 -2.90
N GLY A 109 7.34 -6.77 -3.38
CA GLY A 109 7.20 -7.70 -4.50
C GLY A 109 7.64 -9.12 -4.18
N ALA A 110 7.89 -9.46 -2.91
CA ALA A 110 8.11 -10.83 -2.51
C ALA A 110 6.85 -11.65 -2.79
N ALA A 111 6.97 -12.79 -3.46
CA ALA A 111 5.82 -13.52 -3.95
C ALA A 111 6.07 -15.03 -3.98
N GLU A 112 5.04 -15.81 -3.63
CA GLU A 112 4.95 -17.24 -3.88
C GLU A 112 3.63 -17.47 -4.63
N LEU A 113 3.71 -17.69 -5.94
CA LEU A 113 2.55 -17.75 -6.84
C LEU A 113 2.57 -19.01 -7.69
N SER A 114 1.40 -19.54 -7.99
CA SER A 114 1.22 -20.69 -8.86
C SER A 114 0.04 -20.51 -9.80
N TRP A 115 0.16 -21.02 -11.03
CA TRP A 115 -0.90 -21.02 -12.03
C TRP A 115 -1.08 -22.43 -12.58
N ASP A 116 -2.30 -22.73 -13.00
CA ASP A 116 -2.62 -23.96 -13.73
C ASP A 116 -2.73 -23.69 -15.23
N GLY A 117 -2.41 -24.71 -16.02
CA GLY A 117 -2.60 -24.71 -17.46
C GLY A 117 -1.29 -24.86 -18.21
N SER A 118 -1.40 -24.88 -19.53
CA SER A 118 -0.22 -25.09 -20.37
C SER A 118 -0.33 -24.39 -21.71
N TYR A 119 0.84 -24.19 -22.32
CA TYR A 119 0.95 -23.82 -23.71
C TYR A 119 2.07 -24.62 -24.36
N THR A 120 1.93 -24.77 -25.68
CA THR A 120 2.92 -25.42 -26.52
C THR A 120 3.57 -24.41 -27.43
N VAL A 121 4.89 -24.50 -27.60
CA VAL A 121 5.60 -23.83 -28.68
C VAL A 121 6.19 -24.84 -29.66
N ASN A 122 6.28 -24.42 -30.92
CA ASN A 122 7.08 -25.13 -31.91
C ASN A 122 7.89 -24.13 -32.74
N ALA A 123 9.20 -24.38 -32.79
CA ALA A 123 10.17 -23.51 -33.46
C ALA A 123 10.28 -23.75 -34.97
N TYR A 124 9.70 -24.84 -35.49
CA TYR A 124 9.92 -25.30 -36.86
C TYR A 124 8.60 -25.55 -37.61
N PRO A 125 8.59 -25.35 -38.94
CA PRO A 125 7.49 -25.80 -39.77
C PRO A 125 7.25 -27.31 -39.65
N ALA A 126 5.99 -27.75 -39.77
CA ALA A 126 5.56 -29.14 -39.58
C ALA A 126 6.34 -30.16 -40.44
N ILE A 127 6.90 -29.76 -41.59
CA ILE A 127 7.70 -30.63 -42.46
C ILE A 127 8.95 -31.19 -41.78
N TYR A 128 9.49 -30.50 -40.78
CA TYR A 128 10.69 -30.94 -40.05
C TYR A 128 10.37 -31.89 -38.90
N ASN A 129 9.09 -32.06 -38.53
CA ASN A 129 8.66 -32.89 -37.41
C ASN A 129 9.48 -32.64 -36.13
N ALA A 130 9.85 -31.38 -35.90
CA ALA A 130 10.56 -30.96 -34.71
C ALA A 130 9.64 -31.08 -33.49
N PRO A 131 10.19 -31.42 -32.32
CA PRO A 131 9.37 -31.62 -31.14
C PRO A 131 8.67 -30.33 -30.74
N ASN A 132 7.51 -30.49 -30.11
CA ASN A 132 6.86 -29.43 -29.36
C ASN A 132 7.57 -29.26 -28.02
N GLU A 133 7.77 -28.02 -27.58
CA GLU A 133 8.14 -27.71 -26.20
C GLU A 133 6.86 -27.31 -25.46
N ILE A 134 6.56 -27.99 -24.34
CA ILE A 134 5.30 -27.86 -23.61
C ILE A 134 5.64 -27.38 -22.21
N TYR A 135 5.10 -26.23 -21.84
CA TYR A 135 5.28 -25.61 -20.52
C TYR A 135 3.95 -25.64 -19.80
N SER A 136 3.95 -26.22 -18.59
CA SER A 136 2.74 -26.38 -17.79
C SER A 136 2.96 -25.90 -16.37
N ASP A 137 1.88 -25.41 -15.77
CA ASP A 137 1.73 -25.17 -14.34
C ASP A 137 2.88 -24.35 -13.71
N PRO A 138 3.07 -23.06 -14.12
CA PRO A 138 4.16 -22.25 -13.61
C PRO A 138 4.07 -22.02 -12.11
N GLN A 139 5.24 -21.97 -11.46
CA GLN A 139 5.37 -21.54 -10.06
C GLN A 139 6.49 -20.54 -9.90
N LEU A 140 6.16 -19.39 -9.33
CA LEU A 140 7.08 -18.29 -9.05
C LEU A 140 7.35 -18.20 -7.55
N VAL A 141 8.63 -18.14 -7.18
CA VAL A 141 9.06 -17.80 -5.82
C VAL A 141 10.09 -16.69 -5.92
N VAL A 142 9.79 -15.52 -5.33
CA VAL A 142 10.66 -14.33 -5.35
C VAL A 142 10.72 -13.73 -3.95
N ALA A 143 11.93 -13.41 -3.51
CA ALA A 143 12.19 -12.75 -2.23
C ALA A 143 12.09 -11.22 -2.36
N ALA A 144 12.03 -10.54 -1.22
CA ALA A 144 11.91 -9.08 -1.14
C ALA A 144 13.06 -8.30 -1.79
N ASP A 145 14.24 -8.91 -1.98
CA ASP A 145 15.34 -8.30 -2.71
C ASP A 145 15.24 -8.51 -4.23
N GLY A 146 14.22 -9.22 -4.71
CA GLY A 146 13.99 -9.57 -6.10
C GLY A 146 14.70 -10.84 -6.57
N SER A 147 15.43 -11.54 -5.70
CA SER A 147 16.03 -12.84 -6.04
C SER A 147 15.00 -13.96 -5.98
N GLY A 148 15.14 -14.99 -6.83
CA GLY A 148 14.14 -16.06 -6.88
C GLY A 148 14.21 -16.93 -8.13
N GLU A 149 13.13 -17.64 -8.39
CA GLU A 149 12.99 -18.53 -9.55
C GLU A 149 11.56 -18.66 -10.07
N LEU A 150 11.45 -18.96 -11.36
CA LEU A 150 10.22 -19.40 -12.03
C LEU A 150 10.43 -20.82 -12.55
N THR A 151 9.56 -21.72 -12.14
CA THR A 151 9.59 -23.14 -12.53
C THR A 151 8.36 -23.52 -13.35
N PHE A 152 8.48 -24.56 -14.17
CA PHE A 152 7.38 -25.15 -14.93
C PHE A 152 7.51 -26.67 -14.93
N ASP A 153 6.40 -27.39 -15.04
CA ASP A 153 6.41 -28.75 -15.55
C ASP A 153 6.69 -28.73 -17.06
N PHE A 154 7.85 -29.27 -17.45
CA PHE A 154 8.34 -29.18 -18.81
C PHE A 154 8.34 -30.54 -19.52
N THR A 155 7.81 -30.56 -20.74
CA THR A 155 7.78 -31.76 -21.57
C THR A 155 8.23 -31.42 -22.99
N ILE A 156 9.06 -32.30 -23.55
CA ILE A 156 9.38 -32.31 -24.97
C ILE A 156 8.53 -33.39 -25.63
N GLY A 157 7.69 -32.99 -26.59
CA GLY A 157 6.89 -33.91 -27.39
C GLY A 157 7.75 -34.83 -28.25
N ALA A 158 7.16 -35.92 -28.75
CA ALA A 158 7.83 -36.79 -29.71
C ALA A 158 8.22 -35.99 -30.96
N GLY A 159 9.36 -36.32 -31.56
CA GLY A 159 9.92 -35.53 -32.65
C GLY A 159 11.01 -36.26 -33.41
N THR A 160 11.74 -35.50 -34.23
CA THR A 160 12.88 -35.99 -35.01
C THR A 160 14.10 -35.14 -34.72
N ASP A 161 15.25 -35.79 -34.46
CA ASP A 161 16.50 -35.11 -34.21
C ASP A 161 17.09 -34.47 -35.48
N MET A 162 18.19 -33.71 -35.35
CA MET A 162 18.86 -33.07 -36.49
C MET A 162 19.44 -34.05 -37.52
N SER A 163 19.61 -35.33 -37.15
CA SER A 163 20.08 -36.40 -38.04
C SER A 163 18.92 -37.13 -38.73
N GLY A 164 17.67 -36.77 -38.43
CA GLY A 164 16.48 -37.41 -38.98
C GLY A 164 15.99 -38.63 -38.20
N ASN A 165 16.54 -38.91 -37.00
CA ASN A 165 16.09 -40.04 -36.19
C ASN A 165 14.90 -39.64 -35.32
N PRO A 166 13.83 -40.45 -35.27
CA PRO A 166 12.71 -40.19 -34.39
C PRO A 166 13.08 -40.45 -32.92
N PHE A 167 12.45 -39.71 -32.02
CA PHE A 167 12.50 -39.95 -30.58
C PHE A 167 11.12 -39.81 -29.96
N GLU A 168 10.91 -40.52 -28.86
CA GLU A 168 9.68 -40.47 -28.06
C GLU A 168 9.62 -39.21 -27.19
N ALA A 169 8.41 -38.83 -26.78
CA ALA A 169 8.23 -37.72 -25.85
C ALA A 169 8.96 -37.97 -24.52
N ALA A 170 9.47 -36.90 -23.92
CA ALA A 170 10.17 -36.93 -22.64
C ALA A 170 9.59 -35.86 -21.71
N ALA A 171 9.08 -36.29 -20.55
CA ALA A 171 8.70 -35.41 -19.46
C ALA A 171 9.91 -35.19 -18.54
N PHE A 172 10.26 -33.93 -18.31
CA PHE A 172 11.35 -33.54 -17.42
C PHE A 172 10.86 -33.21 -16.01
N GLY A 173 9.53 -33.13 -15.83
CA GLY A 173 8.91 -32.72 -14.57
C GLY A 173 9.14 -31.23 -14.31
N ARG A 174 9.07 -30.84 -13.04
CA ARG A 174 9.29 -29.46 -12.62
C ARG A 174 10.77 -29.07 -12.75
N VAL A 175 11.03 -28.04 -13.54
CA VAL A 175 12.37 -27.50 -13.82
C VAL A 175 12.39 -25.99 -13.67
N THR A 176 13.52 -25.43 -13.26
CA THR A 176 13.74 -23.98 -13.14
C THR A 176 14.03 -23.35 -14.50
N LEU A 177 13.04 -22.63 -15.06
CA LEU A 177 13.13 -22.01 -16.38
C LEU A 177 13.77 -20.63 -16.35
N ALA A 178 13.63 -19.91 -15.24
CA ALA A 178 14.32 -18.65 -15.02
C ALA A 178 14.75 -18.51 -13.57
N THR A 179 15.91 -17.92 -13.36
CA THR A 179 16.36 -17.42 -12.06
C THR A 179 16.39 -15.90 -12.09
N PHE A 180 16.30 -15.31 -10.91
CA PHE A 180 16.36 -13.87 -10.71
C PHE A 180 17.42 -13.56 -9.65
N SER A 181 18.29 -12.61 -9.95
CA SER A 181 19.23 -12.03 -8.99
C SER A 181 18.57 -10.89 -8.18
N ALA A 182 19.19 -10.50 -7.07
CA ALA A 182 18.73 -9.32 -6.32
C ALA A 182 18.69 -8.07 -7.23
N GLY A 183 17.60 -7.30 -7.15
CA GLY A 183 17.33 -6.14 -7.98
C GLY A 183 16.64 -6.44 -9.32
N SER A 184 16.16 -7.68 -9.54
CA SER A 184 15.47 -8.06 -10.78
C SER A 184 14.04 -7.54 -10.91
N ILE A 185 13.44 -7.09 -9.81
CA ILE A 185 12.11 -6.45 -9.77
C ILE A 185 12.22 -5.01 -10.28
N SER A 186 11.31 -4.63 -11.16
CA SER A 186 11.15 -3.27 -11.67
C SER A 186 9.69 -2.91 -11.81
N GLY A 187 9.37 -1.61 -11.70
CA GLY A 187 8.00 -1.12 -11.86
C GLY A 187 7.01 -1.71 -10.86
N LEU A 188 7.45 -1.96 -9.62
CA LEU A 188 6.56 -2.40 -8.55
C LEU A 188 5.58 -1.28 -8.18
N ASP A 189 4.30 -1.60 -8.22
CA ASP A 189 3.18 -0.79 -7.74
C ASP A 189 2.08 -1.69 -7.15
N GLU A 190 0.89 -1.13 -6.91
CA GLU A 190 -0.24 -1.85 -6.30
C GLU A 190 -0.83 -2.95 -7.20
N ASP A 191 -0.61 -2.87 -8.51
CA ASP A 191 -1.20 -3.76 -9.51
C ASP A 191 -0.23 -4.87 -9.96
N GLY A 192 1.08 -4.72 -9.69
CA GLY A 192 2.06 -5.70 -10.14
C GLY A 192 3.51 -5.24 -10.14
N PHE A 193 4.34 -6.03 -10.81
CA PHE A 193 5.74 -5.75 -11.08
C PHE A 193 6.27 -6.54 -12.29
N ARG A 194 7.44 -6.14 -12.79
CA ARG A 194 8.17 -6.83 -13.86
C ARG A 194 9.47 -7.46 -13.35
N LEU A 195 9.70 -8.72 -13.71
CA LEU A 195 10.93 -9.45 -13.44
C LEU A 195 11.84 -9.52 -14.66
N SER A 196 13.15 -9.35 -14.44
CA SER A 196 14.18 -9.53 -15.46
C SER A 196 14.99 -10.81 -15.19
N PRO A 197 14.83 -11.87 -16.00
CA PRO A 197 15.57 -13.13 -15.81
C PRO A 197 17.09 -12.99 -15.96
N ASP A 198 17.84 -13.78 -15.19
CA ASP A 198 19.28 -13.93 -15.38
C ASP A 198 19.59 -14.62 -16.71
N PHE A 199 20.70 -14.22 -17.34
CA PHE A 199 21.23 -14.92 -18.52
C PHE A 199 22.73 -14.69 -18.68
N GLU A 200 23.16 -13.44 -18.64
CA GLU A 200 24.57 -13.05 -18.84
C GLU A 200 25.47 -13.72 -17.79
N GLY A 201 26.56 -14.34 -18.25
CA GLY A 201 27.55 -14.94 -17.37
C GLY A 201 27.15 -16.29 -16.76
N VAL A 202 25.96 -16.83 -17.04
CA VAL A 202 25.60 -18.20 -16.66
C VAL A 202 26.44 -19.19 -17.47
N VAL A 203 27.26 -19.99 -16.78
CA VAL A 203 28.19 -20.96 -17.37
C VAL A 203 27.64 -22.37 -17.18
N LEU A 204 27.61 -23.14 -18.27
CA LEU A 204 27.21 -24.55 -18.28
C LEU A 204 28.43 -25.46 -18.06
N ASP A 205 28.22 -26.65 -17.49
CA ASP A 205 29.27 -27.66 -17.38
C ASP A 205 29.78 -28.06 -18.78
N ALA A 206 31.06 -27.77 -19.04
CA ALA A 206 31.71 -28.09 -20.31
C ALA A 206 31.81 -29.60 -20.60
N ALA A 207 31.64 -30.46 -19.59
CA ALA A 207 31.52 -31.90 -19.78
C ALA A 207 30.17 -32.29 -20.41
N VAL A 208 29.14 -31.47 -20.21
CA VAL A 208 27.78 -31.67 -20.72
C VAL A 208 27.57 -30.85 -22.01
N VAL A 209 27.94 -29.56 -22.00
CA VAL A 209 27.72 -28.62 -23.10
C VAL A 209 29.05 -28.07 -23.61
N GLN A 210 29.50 -28.56 -24.76
CA GLN A 210 30.83 -28.24 -25.30
C GLN A 210 30.90 -26.98 -26.16
N ASN A 211 29.74 -26.44 -26.58
CA ASN A 211 29.64 -25.39 -27.60
C ASN A 211 29.05 -24.06 -27.07
N GLN A 212 29.03 -23.86 -25.75
CA GLN A 212 28.63 -22.57 -25.20
C GLN A 212 29.70 -21.50 -25.48
N THR A 213 29.25 -20.33 -25.92
CA THR A 213 30.08 -19.12 -26.00
C THR A 213 30.09 -18.44 -24.64
N LEU A 214 31.28 -18.26 -24.07
CA LEU A 214 31.47 -17.71 -22.72
C LEU A 214 31.82 -16.22 -22.70
N THR A 215 32.18 -15.66 -23.86
CA THR A 215 32.58 -14.25 -23.95
C THR A 215 32.02 -13.62 -25.23
N CYS A 216 31.33 -12.49 -25.07
CA CYS A 216 30.89 -11.63 -26.14
C CYS A 216 31.21 -10.17 -25.81
N THR A 217 31.21 -9.32 -26.83
CA THR A 217 31.34 -7.87 -26.65
C THR A 217 29.96 -7.24 -26.76
N ALA A 218 29.65 -6.34 -25.83
CA ALA A 218 28.42 -5.56 -25.86
C ALA A 218 28.18 -4.93 -27.25
N PRO A 219 26.93 -4.91 -27.74
CA PRO A 219 25.70 -5.23 -27.00
C PRO A 219 25.35 -6.73 -26.93
N SER A 220 26.14 -7.63 -27.51
CA SER A 220 25.89 -9.08 -27.45
C SER A 220 26.25 -9.68 -26.10
N LEU A 221 25.42 -10.60 -25.61
CA LEU A 221 25.60 -11.28 -24.33
C LEU A 221 26.06 -12.73 -24.51
N ALA A 222 27.01 -13.16 -23.69
CA ALA A 222 27.38 -14.56 -23.52
C ALA A 222 26.72 -15.09 -22.25
N GLY A 223 25.98 -16.19 -22.36
CA GLY A 223 25.18 -16.67 -21.24
C GLY A 223 24.34 -17.89 -21.57
N ALA A 224 23.46 -18.23 -20.62
CA ALA A 224 22.50 -19.32 -20.73
C ALA A 224 21.29 -19.05 -19.81
N TRP A 225 20.20 -19.74 -20.10
CA TRP A 225 19.13 -20.00 -19.13
C TRP A 225 19.70 -20.82 -17.95
N PRO A 226 18.97 -21.03 -16.85
CA PRO A 226 19.50 -21.69 -15.65
C PRO A 226 20.26 -22.98 -15.99
N ALA A 227 21.48 -23.09 -15.46
CA ALA A 227 22.41 -24.16 -15.87
C ALA A 227 21.82 -25.56 -15.65
N GLU A 228 21.17 -25.76 -14.51
CA GLU A 228 20.50 -27.01 -14.17
C GLU A 228 19.44 -27.42 -15.22
N PHE A 229 18.65 -26.46 -15.71
CA PHE A 229 17.65 -26.72 -16.73
C PHE A 229 18.30 -27.13 -18.06
N VAL A 230 19.27 -26.36 -18.54
CA VAL A 230 19.92 -26.64 -19.83
C VAL A 230 20.68 -27.97 -19.79
N GLU A 231 21.40 -28.25 -18.71
CA GLU A 231 22.15 -29.50 -18.52
C GLU A 231 21.21 -30.71 -18.43
N THR A 232 20.08 -30.55 -17.75
CA THR A 232 19.01 -31.57 -17.68
C THR A 232 18.45 -31.90 -19.06
N LEU A 233 18.21 -30.89 -19.92
CA LEU A 233 17.77 -31.12 -21.29
C LEU A 233 18.81 -31.90 -22.10
N VAL A 234 20.08 -31.51 -22.01
CA VAL A 234 21.16 -32.15 -22.79
C VAL A 234 21.39 -33.61 -22.38
N GLY A 235 21.08 -33.97 -21.14
CA GLY A 235 21.13 -35.35 -20.66
C GLY A 235 20.13 -36.32 -21.32
N ASN A 236 19.17 -35.81 -22.11
CA ASN A 236 18.15 -36.60 -22.80
C ASN A 236 18.16 -36.28 -24.30
N SER A 237 17.96 -37.27 -25.18
CA SER A 237 17.97 -37.06 -26.63
C SER A 237 16.91 -36.08 -27.13
N ALA A 238 15.72 -36.09 -26.52
CA ALA A 238 14.65 -35.16 -26.86
C ALA A 238 15.01 -33.73 -26.45
N GLY A 239 15.53 -33.53 -25.23
CA GLY A 239 15.96 -32.22 -24.74
C GLY A 239 17.18 -31.67 -25.49
N ALA A 240 18.17 -32.52 -25.79
CA ALA A 240 19.36 -32.16 -26.56
C ALA A 240 19.02 -31.58 -27.95
N SER A 241 17.89 -31.98 -28.54
CA SER A 241 17.43 -31.47 -29.84
C SER A 241 17.01 -30.01 -29.83
N VAL A 242 16.64 -29.46 -28.66
CA VAL A 242 16.19 -28.07 -28.49
C VAL A 242 17.09 -27.24 -27.58
N ALA A 243 18.01 -27.87 -26.82
CA ALA A 243 18.85 -27.21 -25.83
C ALA A 243 19.56 -25.94 -26.34
N SER A 244 19.99 -25.94 -27.61
CA SER A 244 20.68 -24.79 -28.22
C SER A 244 19.83 -23.51 -28.30
N HIS A 245 18.53 -23.57 -28.05
CA HIS A 245 17.66 -22.40 -27.93
C HIS A 245 17.95 -21.57 -26.67
N PHE A 246 18.57 -22.19 -25.66
CA PHE A 246 18.65 -21.67 -24.29
C PHE A 246 20.04 -21.20 -23.86
N TYR A 247 21.03 -21.22 -24.74
CA TYR A 247 22.38 -20.71 -24.43
C TYR A 247 23.09 -20.14 -25.66
N SER A 248 23.99 -19.19 -25.45
CA SER A 248 24.74 -18.55 -26.53
C SER A 248 25.68 -19.55 -27.20
N THR A 249 25.57 -19.72 -28.52
CA THR A 249 26.47 -20.54 -29.36
C THR A 249 27.33 -19.68 -30.30
N GLY A 250 27.29 -18.36 -30.10
CA GLY A 250 28.08 -17.36 -30.79
C GLY A 250 27.74 -15.96 -30.28
N CYS A 251 28.32 -14.93 -30.90
CA CYS A 251 28.00 -13.53 -30.59
C CYS A 251 27.31 -12.88 -31.80
N GLY A 252 26.16 -12.25 -31.57
CA GLY A 252 25.46 -11.50 -32.59
C GLY A 252 24.29 -12.25 -33.26
N GLY A 253 23.43 -11.48 -33.92
CA GLY A 253 22.34 -12.01 -34.74
C GLY A 253 21.28 -12.70 -33.89
N ASN A 254 20.81 -13.88 -34.31
CA ASN A 254 19.82 -14.64 -33.53
C ASN A 254 20.32 -15.08 -32.15
N GLN A 255 21.64 -15.01 -31.88
CA GLN A 255 22.20 -15.31 -30.56
C GLN A 255 21.83 -14.23 -29.54
N ASP A 256 21.74 -12.96 -29.97
CA ASP A 256 21.34 -11.84 -29.12
C ASP A 256 19.88 -11.94 -28.65
N LEU A 257 19.11 -12.81 -29.29
CA LEU A 257 17.68 -12.99 -29.06
C LEU A 257 17.38 -14.14 -28.08
N LYS A 258 18.39 -14.90 -27.65
CA LYS A 258 18.23 -16.06 -26.76
C LYS A 258 17.94 -15.75 -25.29
N PRO A 259 18.38 -14.62 -24.70
CA PRO A 259 17.99 -14.28 -23.33
C PRO A 259 16.48 -14.28 -23.18
N ALA A 260 15.98 -14.80 -22.05
CA ALA A 260 14.55 -14.77 -21.77
C ALA A 260 14.04 -13.32 -21.76
N LEU A 261 12.81 -13.11 -22.26
CA LEU A 261 12.16 -11.80 -22.16
C LEU A 261 11.69 -11.56 -20.71
N PRO A 262 11.54 -10.29 -20.29
CA PRO A 262 11.00 -9.96 -18.97
C PRO A 262 9.61 -10.57 -18.73
N MET A 263 9.24 -10.78 -17.48
CA MET A 263 7.95 -11.36 -17.13
C MET A 263 7.12 -10.32 -16.36
N ASP A 264 5.86 -10.17 -16.74
CA ASP A 264 4.94 -9.28 -16.04
C ASP A 264 4.11 -10.11 -15.08
N ILE A 265 4.19 -9.75 -13.81
CA ILE A 265 3.35 -10.28 -12.75
C ILE A 265 2.35 -9.18 -12.42
N ALA A 266 1.06 -9.46 -12.57
CA ALA A 266 0.00 -8.57 -12.11
C ALA A 266 -0.91 -9.31 -11.15
N PHE A 267 -1.45 -8.64 -10.15
CA PHE A 267 -2.30 -9.23 -9.13
C PHE A 267 -3.24 -8.17 -8.57
N THR A 268 -4.37 -8.60 -8.05
CA THR A 268 -5.16 -7.79 -7.12
C THR A 268 -4.97 -8.40 -5.75
N VAL A 269 -4.41 -7.63 -4.82
CA VAL A 269 -4.46 -8.03 -3.42
C VAL A 269 -5.88 -7.83 -2.95
N ALA A 270 -6.56 -8.93 -2.58
CA ALA A 270 -7.85 -8.82 -1.93
C ALA A 270 -7.67 -7.96 -0.66
N GLU A 271 -8.39 -6.84 -0.56
CA GLU A 271 -8.52 -6.19 0.75
C GLU A 271 -9.04 -7.26 1.70
N THR A 272 -8.29 -7.54 2.76
CA THR A 272 -8.68 -8.53 3.75
C THR A 272 -10.00 -8.10 4.38
N GLU A 273 -11.12 -8.59 3.85
CA GLU A 273 -12.38 -8.63 4.57
C GLU A 273 -12.17 -9.60 5.74
N GLU A 274 -12.18 -9.06 6.96
CA GLU A 274 -12.00 -9.84 8.17
C GLU A 274 -13.07 -10.96 8.24
N PRO A 275 -12.69 -12.25 8.27
CA PRO A 275 -13.64 -13.32 8.07
C PRO A 275 -14.56 -13.51 9.30
N ALA A 276 -15.86 -13.51 9.04
CA ALA A 276 -16.84 -14.16 9.90
C ALA A 276 -16.57 -15.67 9.94
N SER A 277 -16.34 -16.23 11.12
CA SER A 277 -16.14 -17.67 11.32
C SER A 277 -17.40 -18.34 11.87
N ASP A 278 -17.87 -19.40 11.19
CA ASP A 278 -18.99 -20.25 11.61
C ASP A 278 -18.59 -21.73 11.48
N ALA A 279 -18.31 -22.40 12.61
CA ALA A 279 -18.75 -23.77 12.94
C ALA A 279 -18.24 -24.27 14.31
N GLY A 280 -19.17 -24.42 15.27
CA GLY A 280 -19.09 -25.38 16.38
C GLY A 280 -19.02 -24.83 17.82
N ASP A 281 -20.16 -24.36 18.36
CA ASP A 281 -20.48 -24.04 19.77
C ASP A 281 -19.36 -23.56 20.72
N ILE A 282 -19.19 -22.23 20.86
CA ILE A 282 -19.50 -21.38 22.04
C ILE A 282 -19.64 -19.95 21.49
N THR A 283 -20.80 -19.31 21.60
CA THR A 283 -20.95 -17.91 21.16
C THR A 283 -20.37 -16.94 22.18
N VAL A 284 -19.35 -16.19 21.75
CA VAL A 284 -18.91 -14.93 22.35
C VAL A 284 -19.00 -13.87 21.25
N GLU A 285 -19.81 -12.85 21.48
CA GLU A 285 -19.87 -11.64 20.65
C GLU A 285 -18.71 -10.74 21.07
N VAL A 286 -17.69 -10.62 20.21
CA VAL A 286 -16.60 -9.65 20.37
C VAL A 286 -16.96 -8.43 19.51
N PRO A 287 -17.14 -7.24 20.11
CA PRO A 287 -17.46 -6.02 19.36
C PRO A 287 -16.26 -5.54 18.54
N GLU A 288 -16.55 -4.89 17.41
CA GLU A 288 -15.60 -4.20 16.54
C GLU A 288 -14.63 -3.32 17.35
N ALA A 289 -13.32 -3.48 17.12
CA ALA A 289 -12.31 -2.65 17.74
C ALA A 289 -12.48 -1.21 17.23
N PRO A 290 -12.64 -0.21 18.11
CA PRO A 290 -12.96 1.13 17.62
C PRO A 290 -11.78 1.73 16.86
N GLU A 291 -12.09 2.45 15.77
CA GLU A 291 -11.13 3.19 14.95
C GLU A 291 -10.09 3.94 15.80
N GLU A 292 -8.85 4.08 15.34
CA GLU A 292 -7.85 4.88 16.07
C GLU A 292 -8.22 6.39 16.06
N PRO A 293 -8.12 7.11 17.19
CA PRO A 293 -8.53 8.51 17.26
C PRO A 293 -7.61 9.41 16.40
N SER A 294 -8.22 10.22 15.53
CA SER A 294 -7.53 11.23 14.71
C SER A 294 -8.24 12.59 14.80
N GLY A 295 -7.61 13.67 14.33
CA GLY A 295 -8.20 15.03 14.29
C GLY A 295 -7.87 15.90 15.52
N SER A 296 -8.50 17.08 15.61
CA SER A 296 -8.24 18.04 16.69
C SER A 296 -9.47 18.88 17.07
N PHE A 297 -9.44 19.42 18.28
CA PHE A 297 -10.43 20.37 18.81
C PHE A 297 -9.78 21.73 19.06
N GLY A 298 -10.46 22.80 18.69
CA GLY A 298 -10.06 24.17 18.97
C GLY A 298 -11.26 25.13 18.97
N TRP A 299 -11.06 26.31 19.54
CA TRP A 299 -12.04 27.40 19.45
C TRP A 299 -11.34 28.75 19.35
N ALA A 300 -12.03 29.73 18.78
CA ALA A 300 -11.57 31.10 18.67
C ALA A 300 -12.74 32.09 18.70
N TRP A 301 -12.46 33.33 19.09
CA TRP A 301 -13.42 34.42 18.89
C TRP A 301 -13.54 34.75 17.40
N ALA A 302 -14.74 35.02 16.93
CA ALA A 302 -14.97 35.53 15.57
C ALA A 302 -14.41 36.95 15.38
N THR A 303 -14.24 37.70 16.47
CA THR A 303 -13.64 39.04 16.49
C THR A 303 -12.97 39.31 17.84
N GLU A 304 -11.88 40.09 17.83
CA GLU A 304 -11.14 40.51 19.03
C GLU A 304 -11.68 41.81 19.65
N SER A 305 -12.76 42.37 19.10
CA SER A 305 -13.35 43.62 19.60
C SER A 305 -13.98 43.44 20.98
N ALA A 306 -13.88 44.43 21.87
CA ALA A 306 -14.56 44.37 23.16
C ALA A 306 -16.09 44.38 22.99
N VAL A 307 -16.79 43.61 23.83
CA VAL A 307 -18.26 43.60 23.87
C VAL A 307 -18.75 44.83 24.61
N ASP A 308 -19.64 45.59 23.97
CA ASP A 308 -20.26 46.81 24.53
C ASP A 308 -21.75 46.55 24.81
N LEU A 309 -22.19 46.86 26.03
CA LEU A 309 -23.61 46.77 26.45
C LEU A 309 -24.34 48.11 26.32
N GLY A 310 -23.64 49.18 25.91
CA GLY A 310 -24.15 50.53 25.85
C GLY A 310 -24.38 51.15 27.24
N THR A 311 -25.16 52.23 27.26
CA THR A 311 -25.51 52.94 28.51
C THR A 311 -26.75 52.30 29.15
N ALA A 312 -26.63 51.92 30.42
CA ALA A 312 -27.74 51.35 31.17
C ALA A 312 -28.90 52.35 31.34
N THR A 313 -30.13 51.88 31.25
CA THR A 313 -31.36 52.68 31.37
C THR A 313 -32.09 52.37 32.67
N ALA A 314 -32.75 53.36 33.26
CA ALA A 314 -33.48 53.18 34.51
C ALA A 314 -34.75 52.35 34.29
N ASP A 315 -34.95 51.33 35.11
CA ASP A 315 -36.14 50.47 35.13
C ASP A 315 -36.59 50.20 36.57
N GLY A 316 -37.57 50.98 37.03
CA GLY A 316 -38.06 50.94 38.41
C GLY A 316 -36.93 51.20 39.42
N ALA A 317 -36.58 50.18 40.20
CA ALA A 317 -35.53 50.24 41.22
C ALA A 317 -34.15 49.77 40.70
N ASN A 318 -34.01 49.51 39.39
CA ASN A 318 -32.82 48.94 38.77
C ASN A 318 -32.30 49.82 37.60
N PHE A 319 -31.08 49.52 37.14
CA PHE A 319 -30.60 49.90 35.81
C PHE A 319 -30.39 48.65 34.95
N VAL A 320 -30.75 48.72 33.67
CA VAL A 320 -30.69 47.60 32.71
C VAL A 320 -29.88 47.99 31.48
N ALA A 321 -28.99 47.09 31.04
CA ALA A 321 -28.25 47.19 29.78
C ALA A 321 -28.29 45.84 29.04
N THR A 322 -28.31 45.87 27.70
CA THR A 322 -28.37 44.68 26.86
C THR A 322 -27.38 44.77 25.71
N GLY A 323 -26.78 43.64 25.34
CA GLY A 323 -25.87 43.56 24.19
C GLY A 323 -25.77 42.14 23.66
N ALA A 324 -24.80 41.90 22.78
CA ALA A 324 -24.52 40.57 22.24
C ALA A 324 -23.05 40.22 22.49
N LEU A 325 -22.82 38.98 22.88
CA LEU A 325 -21.48 38.40 22.94
C LEU A 325 -20.94 38.26 21.51
N ASN A 326 -19.63 38.45 21.33
CA ASN A 326 -18.98 38.05 20.09
C ASN A 326 -19.14 36.55 19.85
N ASP A 327 -19.37 36.16 18.61
CA ASP A 327 -19.46 34.76 18.26
C ASP A 327 -18.15 34.01 18.58
N VAL A 328 -18.30 32.78 19.03
CA VAL A 328 -17.22 31.82 19.28
C VAL A 328 -17.32 30.75 18.20
N VAL A 329 -16.25 30.57 17.44
CA VAL A 329 -16.12 29.53 16.42
C VAL A 329 -15.43 28.34 17.06
N VAL A 330 -16.14 27.21 17.13
CA VAL A 330 -15.63 25.91 17.57
C VAL A 330 -15.33 25.06 16.34
N THR A 331 -14.13 24.52 16.28
CA THR A 331 -13.67 23.57 15.27
C THR A 331 -13.37 22.24 15.95
N ASP A 332 -14.08 21.19 15.56
CA ASP A 332 -13.82 19.83 16.01
C ASP A 332 -13.82 18.89 14.81
N THR A 333 -12.64 18.34 14.51
CA THR A 333 -12.41 17.39 13.41
C THR A 333 -12.10 15.99 13.93
N ARG A 334 -12.28 15.75 15.24
CA ARG A 334 -11.95 14.45 15.84
C ARG A 334 -12.84 13.34 15.29
N ALA A 335 -12.22 12.23 14.90
CA ALA A 335 -12.89 11.05 14.34
C ALA A 335 -12.27 9.77 14.91
N GLY A 336 -12.98 8.64 14.80
CA GLY A 336 -12.62 7.38 15.41
C GLY A 336 -12.67 7.36 16.95
N GLY A 337 -12.07 6.36 17.58
CA GLY A 337 -11.93 6.19 19.03
C GLY A 337 -13.04 5.36 19.69
N THR A 338 -12.73 4.77 20.85
CA THR A 338 -13.67 3.97 21.67
C THR A 338 -14.63 4.83 22.51
N THR A 339 -14.41 6.13 22.59
CA THR A 339 -15.15 7.07 23.45
C THR A 339 -15.82 8.16 22.62
N PRO A 340 -17.13 8.44 22.83
CA PRO A 340 -17.80 9.54 22.14
C PRO A 340 -17.09 10.87 22.38
N TYR A 341 -16.74 11.57 21.30
CA TYR A 341 -16.25 12.95 21.42
C TYR A 341 -17.39 13.87 21.84
N GLY A 342 -17.11 14.75 22.78
CA GLY A 342 -17.99 15.85 23.11
C GLY A 342 -17.16 17.10 23.33
N TRP A 343 -17.84 18.22 23.46
CA TRP A 343 -17.22 19.42 23.97
C TRP A 343 -18.23 20.31 24.67
N SER A 344 -17.75 21.15 25.57
CA SER A 344 -18.54 22.18 26.23
C SER A 344 -17.72 23.45 26.38
N ILE A 345 -18.29 24.57 25.97
CA ILE A 345 -17.78 25.92 26.24
C ILE A 345 -18.61 26.50 27.37
N SER A 346 -17.96 26.88 28.47
CA SER A 346 -18.57 27.58 29.59
C SER A 346 -17.91 28.93 29.82
N GLY A 347 -18.66 29.89 30.35
CA GLY A 347 -18.14 31.22 30.67
C GLY A 347 -18.54 31.71 32.05
N GLN A 348 -17.68 32.55 32.61
CA GLN A 348 -17.95 33.32 33.83
C GLN A 348 -17.26 34.69 33.74
N VAL A 349 -17.82 35.67 34.43
CA VAL A 349 -17.26 37.02 34.50
C VAL A 349 -16.75 37.32 35.90
N THR A 350 -15.76 38.21 35.99
CA THR A 350 -15.35 38.79 37.28
C THR A 350 -16.32 39.88 37.71
N ASP A 351 -16.20 40.35 38.95
CA ASP A 351 -16.94 41.54 39.37
C ASP A 351 -16.61 42.72 38.47
N PHE A 352 -17.62 43.55 38.24
CA PHE A 352 -17.47 44.77 37.47
C PHE A 352 -16.81 45.83 38.34
N ALA A 353 -15.83 46.54 37.78
CA ALA A 353 -15.10 47.58 38.49
C ALA A 353 -15.01 48.87 37.66
N SER A 354 -15.03 50.00 38.37
CA SER A 354 -14.78 51.34 37.85
C SER A 354 -13.92 52.12 38.86
N ALA A 355 -13.55 53.36 38.50
CA ALA A 355 -12.90 54.27 39.45
C ALA A 355 -13.83 54.70 40.62
N THR A 356 -15.15 54.55 40.46
CA THR A 356 -16.17 55.05 41.40
C THR A 356 -16.80 53.93 42.26
N GLY A 357 -16.53 52.65 41.96
CA GLY A 357 -16.94 51.52 42.78
C GLY A 357 -16.85 50.17 42.06
N SER A 358 -17.51 49.15 42.63
CA SER A 358 -17.66 47.82 42.01
C SER A 358 -19.05 47.24 42.26
N PHE A 359 -19.46 46.27 41.44
CA PHE A 359 -20.65 45.47 41.66
C PHE A 359 -20.47 44.02 41.20
N SER A 360 -21.32 43.14 41.71
CA SER A 360 -21.17 41.69 41.51
C SER A 360 -21.32 41.26 40.05
N ALA A 361 -20.46 40.33 39.63
CA ALA A 361 -20.59 39.54 38.41
C ALA A 361 -21.96 38.87 38.25
N GLY A 362 -22.61 38.53 39.37
CA GLY A 362 -23.92 37.89 39.41
C GLY A 362 -25.05 38.76 38.85
N PHE A 363 -24.81 40.04 38.55
CA PHE A 363 -25.79 40.90 37.92
C PHE A 363 -25.86 40.78 36.39
N LEU A 364 -24.85 40.16 35.77
CA LEU A 364 -24.87 39.85 34.35
C LEU A 364 -25.49 38.47 34.13
N GLY A 365 -26.45 38.40 33.22
CA GLY A 365 -27.00 37.18 32.66
C GLY A 365 -26.74 37.07 31.16
N TRP A 366 -27.00 35.89 30.60
CA TRP A 366 -26.95 35.67 29.17
C TRP A 366 -28.02 34.70 28.68
N THR A 367 -28.31 34.73 27.38
CA THR A 367 -29.13 33.74 26.69
C THR A 367 -28.31 33.18 25.53
N PRO A 368 -27.70 31.99 25.71
CA PRO A 368 -26.91 31.37 24.66
C PRO A 368 -27.71 30.99 23.42
N SER A 369 -27.02 30.91 22.29
CA SER A 369 -27.59 30.59 20.98
C SER A 369 -26.55 29.92 20.07
N VAL A 370 -27.02 29.10 19.14
CA VAL A 370 -26.20 28.54 18.06
C VAL A 370 -26.50 29.31 16.79
N VAL A 371 -25.47 29.95 16.24
CA VAL A 371 -25.55 30.75 15.01
C VAL A 371 -25.49 29.83 13.79
N SER A 372 -24.62 28.81 13.83
CA SER A 372 -24.49 27.77 12.81
C SER A 372 -23.88 26.49 13.39
N GLY A 373 -24.07 25.35 12.70
CA GLY A 373 -23.59 24.03 13.13
C GLY A 373 -24.62 23.24 13.93
N THR A 374 -24.19 22.15 14.56
CA THR A 374 -25.08 21.15 15.20
C THR A 374 -24.94 21.06 16.72
N ALA A 375 -24.34 22.08 17.37
CA ALA A 375 -24.24 22.15 18.82
C ALA A 375 -25.59 22.45 19.50
N THR A 376 -25.61 22.32 20.82
CA THR A 376 -26.74 22.70 21.68
C THR A 376 -26.38 23.94 22.50
N ALA A 377 -27.21 24.98 22.44
CA ALA A 377 -27.07 26.17 23.27
C ALA A 377 -27.30 25.84 24.76
N GLY A 378 -26.54 26.46 25.65
CA GLY A 378 -26.74 26.36 27.09
C GLY A 378 -28.04 27.03 27.56
N SER A 379 -28.46 26.72 28.78
CA SER A 379 -29.62 27.34 29.41
C SER A 379 -29.42 28.85 29.60
N ALA A 380 -30.50 29.61 29.47
CA ALA A 380 -30.50 31.02 29.81
C ALA A 380 -30.17 31.22 31.31
N VAL A 381 -29.29 32.18 31.58
CA VAL A 381 -28.87 32.59 32.91
C VAL A 381 -29.35 34.01 33.13
N THR A 382 -30.21 34.20 34.13
CA THR A 382 -30.74 35.52 34.47
C THR A 382 -29.95 36.14 35.63
N SER A 383 -30.01 37.47 35.74
CA SER A 383 -29.36 38.21 36.82
C SER A 383 -29.86 37.79 38.20
N THR A 384 -28.96 37.75 39.18
CA THR A 384 -29.31 37.57 40.61
C THR A 384 -30.27 38.64 41.13
N GLN A 385 -30.28 39.83 40.53
CA GLN A 385 -31.20 40.92 40.89
C GLN A 385 -32.67 40.58 40.57
N VAL A 386 -32.91 39.64 39.65
CA VAL A 386 -34.24 39.15 39.27
C VAL A 386 -34.45 37.68 39.69
N GLY A 387 -33.66 37.21 40.67
CA GLY A 387 -33.79 35.87 41.25
C GLY A 387 -33.07 34.75 40.47
N GLY A 388 -32.22 35.10 39.50
CA GLY A 388 -31.38 34.15 38.77
C GLY A 388 -30.05 33.83 39.47
N THR A 389 -29.17 33.16 38.75
CA THR A 389 -27.84 32.76 39.25
C THR A 389 -26.71 33.70 38.79
N GLY A 390 -26.91 34.43 37.69
CA GLY A 390 -25.91 35.30 37.08
C GLY A 390 -24.64 34.59 36.60
N LEU A 391 -23.72 35.34 36.01
CA LEU A 391 -22.45 34.84 35.45
C LEU A 391 -21.25 34.97 36.39
N GLY A 392 -21.47 35.23 37.68
CA GLY A 392 -20.43 35.13 38.70
C GLY A 392 -19.95 33.70 38.97
N SER A 393 -20.56 32.71 38.34
CA SER A 393 -20.15 31.32 38.33
C SER A 393 -20.26 30.76 36.91
N ALA A 394 -19.40 29.79 36.59
CA ALA A 394 -19.36 29.16 35.27
C ALA A 394 -20.73 28.65 34.84
N SER A 395 -21.16 29.10 33.66
CA SER A 395 -22.39 28.67 33.01
C SER A 395 -22.08 28.23 31.59
N VAL A 396 -22.80 27.23 31.07
CA VAL A 396 -22.57 26.69 29.72
C VAL A 396 -23.07 27.69 28.67
N LEU A 397 -22.22 28.01 27.70
CA LEU A 397 -22.57 28.76 26.48
C LEU A 397 -23.10 27.78 25.43
N ALA A 398 -22.35 26.73 25.13
CA ALA A 398 -22.78 25.69 24.21
C ALA A 398 -22.06 24.37 24.47
N SER A 399 -22.67 23.28 24.04
CA SER A 399 -22.10 21.94 24.15
C SER A 399 -22.47 21.06 22.97
N SER A 400 -21.69 20.03 22.73
CA SER A 400 -21.96 18.96 21.77
C SER A 400 -21.61 17.62 22.39
N THR A 401 -22.36 16.58 22.05
CA THR A 401 -22.05 15.17 22.37
C THR A 401 -21.44 14.43 21.19
N ALA A 402 -21.02 15.17 20.16
CA ALA A 402 -20.32 14.67 18.98
C ALA A 402 -19.18 15.63 18.60
N ALA A 403 -18.18 15.13 17.88
CA ALA A 403 -17.18 15.96 17.22
C ALA A 403 -17.83 16.74 16.07
N THR A 404 -18.25 17.97 16.38
CA THR A 404 -18.87 18.86 15.41
C THR A 404 -18.37 20.28 15.59
N SER A 405 -18.25 20.99 14.47
CA SER A 405 -17.92 22.40 14.45
C SER A 405 -19.18 23.25 14.51
N ALA A 406 -19.13 24.37 15.22
CA ALA A 406 -20.27 25.26 15.41
C ALA A 406 -19.83 26.70 15.64
N THR A 407 -20.68 27.66 15.28
CA THR A 407 -20.55 29.05 15.71
C THR A 407 -21.62 29.35 16.74
N VAL A 408 -21.23 29.85 17.91
CA VAL A 408 -22.11 30.06 19.06
C VAL A 408 -21.98 31.46 19.61
N GLY A 409 -23.08 32.04 20.06
CA GLY A 409 -23.14 33.40 20.60
C GLY A 409 -24.12 33.49 21.76
N ALA A 410 -24.29 34.67 22.35
CA ALA A 410 -25.28 34.89 23.39
C ALA A 410 -25.79 36.33 23.43
N ALA A 411 -27.07 36.51 23.74
CA ALA A 411 -27.59 37.81 24.16
C ALA A 411 -27.21 38.05 25.62
N LEU A 412 -26.67 39.22 25.95
CA LEU A 412 -26.26 39.63 27.29
C LEU A 412 -27.31 40.57 27.91
N SER A 413 -27.59 40.39 29.20
CA SER A 413 -28.52 41.22 29.96
C SER A 413 -27.95 41.53 31.33
N LEU A 414 -27.63 42.79 31.58
CA LEU A 414 -27.15 43.29 32.86
C LEU A 414 -28.30 43.95 33.61
N VAL A 415 -28.52 43.55 34.87
CA VAL A 415 -29.51 44.19 35.77
C VAL A 415 -28.86 44.48 37.11
N ILE A 416 -28.65 45.76 37.41
CA ILE A 416 -27.96 46.23 38.62
C ILE A 416 -28.91 47.08 39.50
N PRO A 417 -28.65 47.19 40.81
CA PRO A 417 -29.43 48.07 41.68
C PRO A 417 -29.41 49.54 41.25
N GLY A 418 -30.53 50.24 41.37
CA GLY A 418 -30.67 51.66 41.03
C GLY A 418 -29.86 52.62 41.93
N ALA A 419 -29.28 52.11 43.02
CA ALA A 419 -28.36 52.85 43.88
C ALA A 419 -26.88 52.74 43.46
N THR A 420 -26.58 52.01 42.38
CA THR A 420 -25.21 51.88 41.84
C THR A 420 -24.70 53.26 41.41
N ALA A 421 -23.47 53.60 41.79
CA ALA A 421 -22.87 54.88 41.43
C ALA A 421 -22.68 55.00 39.91
N ALA A 422 -22.76 56.22 39.38
CA ALA A 422 -22.45 56.46 37.98
C ALA A 422 -20.95 56.23 37.68
N GLY A 423 -20.66 55.65 36.52
CA GLY A 423 -19.30 55.42 36.04
C GLY A 423 -19.24 54.38 34.92
N ASP A 424 -18.07 54.26 34.31
CA ASP A 424 -17.79 53.23 33.29
C ASP A 424 -17.24 51.99 33.97
N TYR A 425 -18.02 50.92 33.97
CA TYR A 425 -17.67 49.66 34.62
C TYR A 425 -17.21 48.64 33.59
N THR A 426 -16.14 47.90 33.92
CA THR A 426 -15.57 46.85 33.05
C THR A 426 -15.48 45.53 33.81
N THR A 427 -15.54 44.43 33.07
CA THR A 427 -15.34 43.07 33.60
C THR A 427 -14.54 42.23 32.59
N THR A 428 -13.99 41.11 33.04
CA THR A 428 -13.35 40.10 32.20
C THR A 428 -14.23 38.86 32.11
N LEU A 429 -14.65 38.51 30.89
CA LEU A 429 -15.24 37.20 30.59
C LEU A 429 -14.14 36.17 30.34
N THR A 430 -14.16 35.08 31.10
CA THR A 430 -13.31 33.91 30.86
C THR A 430 -14.15 32.81 30.24
N LEU A 431 -13.76 32.33 29.06
CA LEU A 431 -14.32 31.11 28.46
C LEU A 431 -13.39 29.93 28.73
N THR A 432 -13.98 28.78 29.04
CA THR A 432 -13.29 27.51 29.27
C THR A 432 -13.90 26.44 28.39
N ALA A 433 -13.05 25.71 27.68
CA ALA A 433 -13.44 24.58 26.86
C ALA A 433 -13.02 23.26 27.52
N VAL A 434 -13.93 22.29 27.52
CA VAL A 434 -13.69 20.89 27.89
C VAL A 434 -14.06 20.05 26.68
N GLN A 435 -13.26 19.03 26.37
CA GLN A 435 -13.39 18.19 25.17
C GLN A 435 -13.20 16.72 25.47
#